data_AF-A0A5C7WM25-F1
#
_entry.id   AF-A0A5C7WM25-F1
#
_cell.length_a   1.000
_cell.length_b   1.000
_cell.length_c   1.000
_cell.angle_alpha   90.00
_cell.angle_beta   90.00
_cell.angle_gamma   90.00
#
_symmetry.space_group_name_H-M   'P 1'
#
loop_
_entity.id
_entity.type
_entity.pdbx_description
1 polymer ?
#
loop_
_entity_poly.entity_id
_entity_poly.type
_entity_poly.pdbx_seq_one_letter_code
_entity_poly.pdbx_strand_id
1 'polypeptide(L)'
;MKRMHLHVSVEDIPQSIGFYSHLFGASPTVSKPDYAKWMLDDPLVNFAISKRGGKAGLDHIGIQVEHESELEEIRHRLEKAELSLVTEEGTTCCYAKSDKHWVQDPSGITWETYRTLDSAPTFNGQESTEAHAACCVPATQKIEFTTRKKSC
;
A
#
# COMPACT_ATOMS: atom_id res chain seq x y z
N MET A 1 2.17 17.54 2.65
CA MET A 1 3.01 17.15 1.48
C MET A 1 2.77 15.68 1.19
N LYS A 2 2.70 15.25 -0.08
CA LYS A 2 2.49 13.83 -0.41
C LYS A 2 3.66 12.98 0.09
N ARG A 3 3.35 11.84 0.72
CA ARG A 3 4.32 10.97 1.40
C ARG A 3 4.41 9.64 0.67
N MET A 4 5.63 9.16 0.43
CA MET A 4 5.81 7.86 -0.21
C MET A 4 5.40 6.74 0.74
N HIS A 5 4.64 5.78 0.23
CA HIS A 5 4.30 4.56 0.94
C HIS A 5 5.08 3.38 0.36
N LEU A 6 5.65 2.56 1.22
CA LEU A 6 6.25 1.28 0.84
C LEU A 6 5.77 0.22 1.82
N HIS A 7 5.28 -0.89 1.29
CA HIS A 7 4.94 -2.07 2.08
C HIS A 7 5.83 -3.25 1.65
N VAL A 8 6.49 -3.86 2.63
CA VAL A 8 7.35 -5.03 2.42
C VAL A 8 6.79 -6.24 3.17
N SER A 9 6.59 -7.34 2.46
CA SER A 9 6.28 -8.63 3.07
C SER A 9 7.57 -9.24 3.64
N VAL A 10 7.55 -9.64 4.91
CA VAL A 10 8.73 -10.15 5.64
C VAL A 10 8.44 -11.51 6.29
N GLU A 11 9.50 -12.30 6.50
CA GLU A 11 9.40 -13.64 7.11
C GLU A 11 9.43 -13.60 8.65
N ASP A 12 10.07 -12.59 9.23
CA ASP A 12 10.22 -12.42 10.68
C ASP A 12 10.05 -10.94 11.07
N ILE A 13 9.00 -10.65 11.83
CA ILE A 13 8.65 -9.29 12.24
C ILE A 13 9.66 -8.74 13.26
N PRO A 14 9.96 -9.41 14.40
CA PRO A 14 10.96 -8.92 15.35
C PRO A 14 12.33 -8.63 14.73
N GLN A 15 12.84 -9.53 13.90
CA GLN A 15 14.14 -9.36 13.23
C GLN A 15 14.10 -8.15 12.28
N SER A 16 13.02 -8.02 11.51
CA SER A 16 12.85 -6.91 10.56
C SER A 16 12.68 -5.56 11.26
N ILE A 17 11.94 -5.50 12.37
CA ILE A 17 11.84 -4.30 13.22
C ILE A 17 13.24 -3.87 13.68
N GLY A 18 14.06 -4.83 14.14
CA GLY A 18 15.44 -4.57 14.52
C GLY A 18 16.22 -3.90 13.39
N PHE A 19 16.22 -4.51 12.20
CA PHE A 19 16.92 -3.96 11.04
C PHE A 19 16.43 -2.55 10.65
N TYR A 20 15.13 -2.38 10.41
CA TYR A 20 14.57 -1.11 9.92
C TYR A 20 14.67 0.01 10.96
N SER A 21 14.57 -0.30 12.25
CA SER A 21 14.75 0.73 13.28
C SER A 21 16.18 1.26 13.32
N HIS A 22 17.19 0.42 13.08
CA HIS A 22 18.57 0.88 12.93
C HIS A 22 18.76 1.67 11.64
N LEU A 23 18.19 1.21 10.52
CA LEU A 23 18.30 1.89 9.23
C LEU A 23 17.68 3.29 9.28
N PHE A 24 16.51 3.44 9.89
CA PHE A 24 15.81 4.73 9.97
C PHE A 24 16.22 5.57 11.18
N GLY A 25 17.00 5.01 12.11
CA GLY A 25 17.31 5.68 13.38
C GLY A 25 16.07 5.96 14.24
N ALA A 26 14.98 5.22 14.03
CA ALA A 26 13.68 5.46 14.66
C ALA A 26 12.92 4.15 14.92
N SER A 27 12.26 4.07 16.07
CA SER A 27 11.33 2.99 16.39
C SER A 27 10.05 3.08 15.54
N PRO A 28 9.34 1.96 15.29
CA PRO A 28 8.07 2.00 14.57
C PRO A 28 7.02 2.81 15.35
N THR A 29 6.22 3.60 14.62
CA THR A 29 5.08 4.34 15.17
C THR A 29 3.87 3.44 15.44
N VAL A 30 3.79 2.29 14.76
CA VAL A 30 2.83 1.22 15.06
C VAL A 30 3.57 -0.10 15.09
N SER A 31 3.37 -0.89 16.15
CA SER A 31 3.93 -2.24 16.28
C SER A 31 2.85 -3.22 16.73
N LYS A 32 2.72 -4.32 16.00
CA LYS A 32 1.78 -5.44 16.21
C LYS A 32 2.52 -6.76 15.96
N PRO A 33 2.00 -7.92 16.40
CA PRO A 33 2.67 -9.21 16.21
C PRO A 33 2.98 -9.57 14.75
N ASP A 34 2.19 -9.08 13.80
CA ASP A 34 2.24 -9.40 12.37
C ASP A 34 2.47 -8.18 11.47
N TYR A 35 2.67 -6.99 12.06
CA TYR A 35 2.74 -5.72 11.34
C TYR A 35 3.56 -4.67 12.10
N ALA A 36 4.37 -3.90 11.38
CA ALA A 36 4.99 -2.69 11.93
C ALA A 36 5.00 -1.57 10.88
N LYS A 37 4.94 -0.32 11.35
CA LYS A 37 4.93 0.88 10.51
C LYS A 37 5.81 1.97 11.09
N TRP A 38 6.48 2.71 10.22
CA TRP A 38 7.22 3.93 10.52
C TRP A 38 6.62 5.11 9.74
N MET A 39 6.46 6.23 10.42
CA MET A 39 6.14 7.51 9.79
C MET A 39 7.38 8.40 9.96
N LEU A 40 8.13 8.61 8.88
CA LEU A 40 9.44 9.27 8.88
C LEU A 40 9.35 10.62 8.17
N ASP A 41 9.88 11.68 8.73
CA ASP A 41 9.83 13.01 8.07
C ASP A 41 11.05 13.30 7.18
N ASP A 42 12.15 12.59 7.40
CA ASP A 42 13.35 12.61 6.55
C ASP A 42 13.98 11.20 6.47
N PRO A 43 13.78 10.47 5.36
CA PRO A 43 12.98 10.83 4.19
C PRO A 43 11.47 10.79 4.49
N LEU A 44 10.67 11.56 3.74
CA LEU A 44 9.21 11.65 3.91
C LEU A 44 8.49 10.37 3.47
N VAL A 45 8.47 9.37 4.35
CA VAL A 45 8.03 8.00 4.04
C VAL A 45 7.06 7.47 5.10
N ASN A 46 6.06 6.71 4.64
CA ASN A 46 5.27 5.77 5.43
C ASN A 46 5.74 4.36 5.05
N PHE A 47 6.59 3.76 5.88
CA PHE A 47 7.15 2.44 5.62
C PHE A 47 6.43 1.40 6.47
N ALA A 48 5.96 0.32 5.85
CA ALA A 48 5.25 -0.76 6.54
C ALA A 48 5.87 -2.12 6.21
N ILE A 49 5.81 -3.02 7.19
CA ILE A 49 6.15 -4.42 7.02
C ILE A 49 5.05 -5.32 7.56
N SER A 50 4.88 -6.49 6.97
CA SER A 50 3.93 -7.49 7.48
C SER A 50 4.36 -8.92 7.20
N LYS A 51 3.90 -9.86 8.04
CA LYS A 51 4.06 -11.31 7.83
C LYS A 51 2.68 -11.94 7.62
N ARG A 52 2.26 -12.10 6.36
CA ARG A 52 0.87 -12.47 6.01
C ARG A 52 0.76 -13.58 4.95
N GLY A 53 1.75 -14.46 4.92
CA GLY A 53 1.74 -15.65 4.06
C GLY A 53 2.05 -15.41 2.58
N GLY A 54 2.23 -14.16 2.15
CA GLY A 54 2.76 -13.82 0.83
C GLY A 54 4.27 -14.08 0.70
N LYS A 55 4.78 -14.03 -0.54
CA LYS A 55 6.22 -14.09 -0.81
C LYS A 55 6.91 -12.89 -0.17
N ALA A 56 8.02 -13.13 0.53
CA ALA A 56 8.83 -12.04 1.08
C ALA A 56 9.40 -11.14 -0.03
N GLY A 57 9.46 -9.83 0.24
CA GLY A 57 9.89 -8.82 -0.71
C GLY A 57 8.92 -7.65 -0.81
N LEU A 58 9.11 -6.81 -1.83
CA LEU A 58 8.23 -5.69 -2.11
C LEU A 58 6.81 -6.19 -2.38
N ASP A 59 5.85 -5.71 -1.59
CA ASP A 59 4.44 -6.07 -1.70
C ASP A 59 3.73 -5.08 -2.61
N HIS A 60 3.76 -3.80 -2.25
CA HIS A 60 3.27 -2.70 -3.05
C HIS A 60 3.97 -1.39 -2.65
N ILE A 61 3.79 -0.38 -3.48
CA ILE A 61 4.24 0.99 -3.23
C ILE A 61 3.06 1.94 -3.35
N GLY A 62 3.20 3.16 -2.85
CA GLY A 62 2.10 4.09 -2.94
C GLY A 62 2.43 5.53 -2.63
N ILE A 63 1.40 6.36 -2.72
CA ILE A 63 1.43 7.77 -2.39
C ILE A 63 0.31 8.04 -1.39
N GLN A 64 0.70 8.35 -0.16
CA GLN A 64 -0.20 8.85 0.87
C GLN A 64 -0.41 10.35 0.68
N VAL A 65 -1.66 10.77 0.62
CA VAL A 65 -2.06 12.18 0.54
C VAL A 65 -2.76 12.63 1.82
N GLU A 66 -2.79 13.94 2.06
CA GLU A 66 -3.40 14.54 3.26
C GLU A 66 -4.85 14.97 2.98
N HIS A 67 -5.10 15.45 1.75
CA HIS A 67 -6.39 16.02 1.36
C HIS A 67 -7.07 15.24 0.24
N GLU A 68 -8.40 15.26 0.25
CA GLU A 68 -9.24 14.62 -0.78
C GLU A 68 -8.95 15.18 -2.18
N SER A 69 -8.75 16.50 -2.29
CA SER A 69 -8.41 17.15 -3.55
C SER A 69 -7.10 16.62 -4.16
N GLU A 70 -6.14 16.23 -3.33
CA GLU A 70 -4.90 15.62 -3.80
C GLU A 70 -5.10 14.18 -4.27
N LEU A 71 -6.01 13.43 -3.64
CA LEU A 71 -6.37 12.08 -4.06
C LEU A 71 -7.04 12.11 -5.42
N GLU A 72 -8.02 13.02 -5.59
CA GLU A 72 -8.72 13.26 -6.86
C GLU A 72 -7.76 13.71 -7.98
N GLU A 73 -6.79 14.57 -7.65
CA GLU A 73 -5.74 14.99 -8.60
C GLU A 73 -4.92 13.80 -9.12
N ILE A 74 -4.63 12.82 -8.27
CA ILE A 74 -3.90 11.62 -8.68
C ILE A 74 -4.82 10.65 -9.44
N ARG A 75 -6.06 10.45 -8.98
CA ARG A 75 -7.07 9.64 -9.67
C ARG A 75 -7.22 10.06 -11.13
N HIS A 76 -7.39 11.35 -11.39
CA HIS A 76 -7.49 11.89 -12.75
C HIS A 76 -6.23 11.66 -13.60
N ARG A 77 -5.04 11.60 -12.99
CA ARG A 77 -3.80 11.26 -13.70
C ARG A 77 -3.75 9.78 -14.06
N LEU A 78 -4.21 8.91 -13.16
CA LEU A 78 -4.27 7.46 -13.39
C LEU A 78 -5.31 7.09 -14.46
N GLU A 79 -6.48 7.72 -14.46
CA GLU A 79 -7.51 7.53 -15.49
C GLU A 79 -6.99 7.90 -16.89
N LYS A 80 -6.22 8.98 -16.99
CA LYS A 80 -5.57 9.40 -18.25
C LYS A 80 -4.46 8.45 -18.71
N ALA A 81 -3.92 7.64 -17.82
CA ALA A 81 -2.89 6.66 -18.15
C ALA A 81 -3.48 5.36 -18.74
N GLU A 82 -4.81 5.27 -18.92
CA GLU A 82 -5.53 4.08 -19.43
C GLU A 82 -5.22 2.80 -18.63
N LEU A 83 -4.84 2.95 -17.35
CA LEU A 83 -4.60 1.83 -16.44
C LEU A 83 -5.93 1.35 -15.87
N SER A 84 -6.07 0.03 -15.62
CA SER A 84 -7.25 -0.47 -14.90
C SER A 84 -7.16 -0.02 -13.44
N LEU A 85 -7.95 1.01 -13.13
CA LEU A 85 -8.09 1.60 -11.81
C LEU A 85 -9.12 0.83 -10.99
N VAL A 86 -8.74 0.44 -9.78
CA VAL A 86 -9.67 -0.09 -8.77
C VAL A 86 -9.79 0.92 -7.65
N THR A 87 -11.01 1.39 -7.38
CA THR A 87 -11.29 2.38 -6.33
C THR A 87 -11.99 1.71 -5.15
N GLU A 88 -11.51 1.98 -3.94
CA GLU A 88 -12.08 1.53 -2.69
C GLU A 88 -12.30 2.75 -1.78
N GLU A 89 -13.56 3.12 -1.55
CA GLU A 89 -13.93 4.27 -0.70
C GLU A 89 -14.27 3.81 0.72
N GLY A 90 -13.84 4.57 1.74
CA GLY A 90 -14.19 4.35 3.15
C GLY A 90 -13.79 2.99 3.72
N THR A 91 -12.82 2.31 3.13
CA THR A 91 -12.48 0.91 3.43
C THR A 91 -11.50 0.83 4.60
N THR A 92 -11.68 -0.16 5.48
CA THR A 92 -10.75 -0.42 6.59
C THR A 92 -9.75 -1.51 6.19
N CYS A 93 -8.49 -1.14 5.97
CA CYS A 93 -7.36 -2.07 5.79
C CYS A 93 -6.15 -1.51 6.57
N CYS A 94 -5.31 -2.39 7.12
CA CYS A 94 -4.11 -2.03 7.88
C CYS A 94 -4.35 -1.16 9.13
N TYR A 95 -5.44 -1.41 9.88
CA TYR A 95 -5.78 -0.62 11.07
C TYR A 95 -6.05 0.86 10.76
N ALA A 96 -6.47 1.16 9.53
CA ALA A 96 -6.85 2.50 9.10
C ALA A 96 -8.07 2.44 8.19
N LYS A 97 -8.99 3.39 8.36
CA LYS A 97 -10.05 3.67 7.39
C LYS A 97 -9.49 4.65 6.36
N SER A 98 -9.59 4.32 5.08
CA SER A 98 -9.00 5.13 4.00
C SER A 98 -9.85 5.11 2.75
N ASP A 99 -9.69 6.15 1.93
CA ASP A 99 -10.06 6.15 0.52
C ASP A 99 -8.83 5.78 -0.30
N LYS A 100 -8.98 4.87 -1.26
CA LYS A 100 -7.86 4.26 -1.98
C LYS A 100 -8.15 4.13 -3.47
N HIS A 101 -7.10 4.30 -4.27
CA HIS A 101 -7.08 3.88 -5.67
C HIS A 101 -5.88 3.00 -5.92
N TRP A 102 -6.10 1.90 -6.63
CA TRP A 102 -5.10 0.90 -6.97
C TRP A 102 -4.92 0.81 -8.47
N VAL A 103 -3.66 0.70 -8.90
CA VAL A 103 -3.28 0.36 -10.27
C VAL A 103 -2.11 -0.61 -10.26
N GLN A 104 -1.87 -1.26 -11.39
CA GLN A 104 -0.64 -2.01 -11.63
C GLN A 104 0.16 -1.31 -12.73
N ASP A 105 1.45 -1.11 -12.51
CA ASP A 105 2.32 -0.48 -13.50
C ASP A 105 2.71 -1.47 -14.63
N PRO A 106 3.37 -1.00 -15.70
CA PRO A 106 3.79 -1.86 -16.80
C PRO A 106 4.75 -2.99 -16.43
N SER A 107 5.42 -2.92 -15.28
CA SER A 107 6.32 -3.95 -14.76
C SER A 107 5.62 -4.93 -13.83
N GLY A 108 4.33 -4.72 -13.55
CA GLY A 108 3.54 -5.56 -12.66
C GLY A 108 3.61 -5.15 -11.18
N ILE A 109 4.19 -4.00 -10.85
CA ILE A 109 4.21 -3.51 -9.46
C ILE A 109 2.85 -2.91 -9.13
N THR A 110 2.29 -3.30 -7.99
CA THR A 110 1.06 -2.72 -7.48
C THR A 110 1.34 -1.35 -6.86
N TRP A 111 0.54 -0.37 -7.26
CA TRP A 111 0.55 0.99 -6.73
C TRP A 111 -0.76 1.30 -6.00
N GLU A 112 -0.63 1.90 -4.83
CA GLU A 112 -1.74 2.43 -4.03
C GLU A 112 -1.64 3.96 -3.92
N THR A 113 -2.75 4.67 -4.08
CA THR A 113 -2.82 6.10 -3.72
C THR A 113 -3.97 6.27 -2.76
N TYR A 114 -3.71 6.82 -1.59
CA TYR A 114 -4.71 6.79 -0.53
C TYR A 114 -4.66 7.98 0.41
N ARG A 115 -5.79 8.22 1.05
CA ARG A 115 -5.97 9.17 2.14
C ARG A 115 -6.46 8.42 3.38
N THR A 116 -5.71 8.50 4.47
CA THR A 116 -6.17 7.97 5.76
C THR A 116 -7.20 8.92 6.37
N LEU A 117 -8.37 8.37 6.70
CA LEU A 117 -9.48 9.07 7.34
C LEU A 117 -9.43 8.90 8.85
N ASP A 118 -9.26 7.66 9.33
CA ASP A 118 -9.26 7.33 10.76
C ASP A 118 -8.36 6.12 11.07
N SER A 119 -7.96 5.96 12.33
CA SER A 119 -7.39 4.68 12.82
C SER A 119 -8.50 3.67 13.13
N ALA A 120 -8.26 2.40 12.84
CA ALA A 120 -9.18 1.29 13.10
C ALA A 120 -8.58 0.27 14.07
N PRO A 121 -9.38 -0.37 14.95
CA PRO A 121 -8.88 -1.35 15.92
C PRO A 121 -8.54 -2.71 15.28
N THR A 122 -9.13 -3.01 14.12
CA THR A 122 -8.98 -4.28 13.40
C THR A 122 -8.26 -4.07 12.08
N PHE A 123 -7.57 -5.11 11.61
CA PHE A 123 -6.76 -5.00 10.41
C PHE A 123 -7.62 -4.83 9.13
N ASN A 124 -8.72 -5.58 8.97
CA ASN A 124 -9.57 -5.59 7.77
C ASN A 124 -11.07 -5.41 8.09
N GLY A 125 -11.43 -4.77 9.21
CA GLY A 125 -12.83 -4.66 9.62
C GLY A 125 -13.50 -5.96 10.08
N GLN A 126 -12.77 -7.09 10.11
CA GLN A 126 -13.22 -8.37 10.64
C GLN A 126 -12.42 -8.78 11.90
N GLU A 127 -13.10 -9.37 12.89
CA GLU A 127 -12.46 -10.16 13.94
C GLU A 127 -11.87 -11.43 13.30
N SER A 128 -10.58 -11.67 13.52
CA SER A 128 -9.74 -12.58 12.76
C SER A 128 -10.21 -14.04 12.66
N THR A 129 -10.22 -14.60 11.45
CA THR A 129 -9.70 -15.95 11.14
C THR A 129 -9.34 -16.04 9.67
N GLU A 130 -8.17 -16.60 9.37
CA GLU A 130 -7.62 -16.99 8.05
C GLU A 130 -6.70 -15.99 7.34
N ALA A 131 -5.43 -16.42 7.21
CA ALA A 131 -4.40 -15.78 6.41
C ALA A 131 -4.61 -16.12 4.94
N HIS A 132 -5.42 -15.33 4.25
CA HIS A 132 -5.48 -15.34 2.79
C HIS A 132 -4.52 -14.29 2.21
N ALA A 133 -3.88 -14.67 1.10
CA ALA A 133 -2.80 -13.97 0.40
C ALA A 133 -2.95 -12.45 0.38
N ALA A 134 -1.86 -11.72 0.68
CA ALA A 134 -1.65 -10.27 0.46
C ALA A 134 -2.95 -9.45 0.34
N CYS A 135 -3.83 -9.59 1.34
CA CYS A 135 -5.27 -9.33 1.18
C CYS A 135 -5.62 -7.86 0.89
N CYS A 136 -4.66 -6.94 1.04
CA CYS A 136 -4.85 -5.53 0.73
C CYS A 136 -4.49 -5.16 -0.72
N VAL A 137 -3.95 -6.06 -1.53
CA VAL A 137 -3.84 -5.87 -2.98
C VAL A 137 -5.02 -6.62 -3.62
N PRO A 138 -5.98 -5.94 -4.27
CA PRO A 138 -7.00 -6.62 -5.04
C PRO A 138 -6.33 -7.57 -6.04
N ALA A 139 -6.86 -8.79 -6.19
CA ALA A 139 -6.38 -9.74 -7.19
C ALA A 139 -6.57 -9.13 -8.58
N THR A 140 -5.56 -8.43 -9.07
CA THR A 140 -5.62 -7.69 -10.32
C THR A 140 -5.56 -8.72 -11.44
N GLN A 141 -6.61 -8.78 -12.27
CA GLN A 141 -6.55 -9.55 -13.51
C GLN A 141 -5.32 -9.07 -14.28
N LYS A 142 -4.47 -10.02 -14.72
CA LYS A 142 -3.34 -9.71 -15.59
C LYS A 142 -3.84 -8.87 -16.77
N ILE A 143 -3.46 -7.61 -16.82
CA ILE A 143 -3.82 -6.73 -17.93
C ILE A 143 -2.88 -7.07 -19.09
N GLU A 144 -3.44 -7.60 -20.18
CA GLU A 144 -2.72 -7.68 -21.45
C GLU A 144 -2.66 -6.28 -22.05
N PHE A 145 -1.46 -5.70 -22.10
CA PHE A 145 -1.22 -4.48 -22.85
C PHE A 145 -1.49 -4.75 -24.33
N THR A 146 -2.65 -4.32 -24.83
CA THR A 146 -2.90 -4.31 -26.27
C THR A 146 -2.06 -3.20 -26.89
N THR A 147 -0.87 -3.56 -27.38
CA THR A 147 -0.09 -2.68 -28.23
C THR A 147 -0.93 -2.28 -29.44
N ARG A 148 -1.33 -1.00 -29.54
CA ARG A 148 -1.92 -0.47 -30.77
C ARG A 148 -0.94 -0.74 -31.92
N LYS A 149 -1.38 -1.55 -32.90
CA LYS A 149 -0.72 -1.61 -34.21
C LYS A 149 -0.71 -0.19 -34.77
N LYS A 150 0.48 0.39 -34.95
CA LYS A 150 0.65 1.56 -35.81
C LYS A 150 0.17 1.15 -37.19
N SER A 151 -0.93 1.74 -37.66
CA SER A 151 -1.24 1.69 -39.09
C SER A 151 -0.14 2.45 -39.81
N CYS A 152 0.51 1.79 -40.77
CA CYS A 152 1.26 2.47 -41.83
C CYS A 152 0.33 3.37 -42.63
#